data_AF-A0A952REY8-F1
#
_entry.id   AF-A0A952REY8-F1
#
_cell.length_a   1.000
_cell.length_b   1.000
_cell.length_c   1.000
_cell.angle_alpha   90.00
_cell.angle_beta   90.00
_cell.angle_gamma   90.00
#
_symmetry.space_group_name_H-M   'P 1'
#
loop_
_entity.id
_entity.type
_entity.pdbx_description
1 polymer ?
#
loop_
_entity_poly.entity_id
_entity_poly.type
_entity_poly.pdbx_seq_one_letter_code
_entity_poly.pdbx_strand_id
1 'polypeptide(L)'
;MIDALLGEDAARRKTALDACEALADHERFTLANEIAVIARRTADALAHADEHRGPTTAHAAVLGRAALTLSMLRGEVARSTLIRIAEERSYAVKSALARALRETKTAEGRSVLVYLLSDDDAQADAIVAIGAAPWPEILPSLIEVAEADDRAARLAARPIARCGATAGAAEANAAASFLFEQLDDDAVVIAAADALVRYGAAFPGVEEQARRLVKEDNPKRMAGLCLLAATTAMDAATLRALAGPKRETDERLAHSFLRPLRADGGPKAREAAERTWRALKMA
;
A
#
# COMPACT_ATOMS: atom_id res chain seq x y z
N MET A 1 9.50 -20.62 -24.52
CA MET A 1 8.74 -19.48 -23.94
C MET A 1 8.72 -19.54 -22.41
N ILE A 2 8.36 -20.67 -21.81
CA ILE A 2 8.38 -20.87 -20.34
C ILE A 2 9.72 -20.48 -19.70
N ASP A 3 10.85 -20.93 -20.24
CA ASP A 3 12.18 -20.60 -19.68
C ASP A 3 12.46 -19.09 -19.68
N ALA A 4 11.91 -18.35 -20.65
CA ALA A 4 12.04 -16.90 -20.69
C ALA A 4 11.13 -16.24 -19.63
N LEU A 5 9.91 -16.75 -19.44
CA LEU A 5 8.95 -16.26 -18.45
C LEU A 5 9.40 -16.50 -17.01
N LEU A 6 10.00 -17.68 -16.76
CA LEU A 6 10.44 -18.11 -15.44
C LEU A 6 11.93 -17.86 -15.18
N GLY A 7 12.68 -17.37 -16.18
CA GLY A 7 14.09 -17.05 -16.09
C GLY A 7 14.40 -15.83 -15.22
N GLU A 8 15.67 -15.67 -14.83
CA GLU A 8 16.12 -14.56 -13.98
C GLU A 8 16.21 -13.24 -14.75
N ASP A 9 16.53 -13.31 -16.04
CA ASP A 9 16.64 -12.14 -16.92
C ASP A 9 15.30 -11.39 -17.02
N ALA A 10 15.25 -10.20 -16.41
CA ALA A 10 14.08 -9.35 -16.35
C ALA A 10 13.69 -8.78 -17.72
N ALA A 11 14.66 -8.46 -18.58
CA ALA A 11 14.39 -7.93 -19.91
C ALA A 11 13.77 -9.01 -20.78
N ARG A 12 14.38 -10.20 -20.79
CA ARG A 12 13.85 -11.35 -21.53
C ARG A 12 12.46 -11.77 -21.05
N ARG A 13 12.23 -11.74 -19.73
CA ARG A 13 10.92 -12.02 -19.14
C ARG A 13 9.87 -11.00 -19.56
N LYS A 14 10.20 -9.70 -19.52
CA LYS A 14 9.28 -8.65 -19.99
C LYS A 14 8.90 -8.86 -21.46
N THR A 15 9.88 -9.09 -22.34
CA THR A 15 9.61 -9.37 -23.76
C THR A 15 8.73 -10.62 -23.94
N ALA A 16 8.95 -11.67 -23.15
CA ALA A 16 8.10 -12.87 -23.21
C ALA A 16 6.66 -12.60 -22.71
N LEU A 17 6.50 -11.78 -21.67
CA LEU A 17 5.18 -11.38 -21.18
C LEU A 17 4.42 -10.51 -22.19
N ASP A 18 5.10 -9.56 -22.83
CA ASP A 18 4.52 -8.74 -23.89
C ASP A 18 4.09 -9.63 -25.09
N ALA A 19 4.89 -10.65 -25.44
CA ALA A 19 4.55 -11.60 -26.49
C ALA A 19 3.33 -12.47 -26.15
N CYS A 20 3.06 -12.74 -24.87
CA CYS A 20 1.88 -13.50 -24.46
C CYS A 20 0.56 -12.79 -24.82
N GLU A 21 0.55 -11.46 -24.94
CA GLU A 21 -0.66 -10.72 -25.35
C GLU A 21 -1.05 -10.97 -26.81
N ALA A 22 -0.08 -11.36 -27.65
CA ALA A 22 -0.29 -11.64 -29.07
C ALA A 22 -0.65 -13.11 -29.38
N LEU A 23 -0.63 -13.98 -28.37
CA LEU A 23 -0.94 -15.41 -28.53
C LEU A 23 -2.44 -15.65 -28.76
N ALA A 24 -2.75 -16.65 -29.59
CA ALA A 24 -4.13 -17.11 -29.75
C ALA A 24 -4.66 -17.72 -28.44
N ASP A 25 -5.99 -17.70 -28.25
CA ASP A 25 -6.62 -18.13 -26.99
C ASP A 25 -6.24 -19.56 -26.57
N HIS A 26 -6.18 -20.48 -27.53
CA HIS A 26 -5.79 -21.87 -27.27
C HIS A 26 -4.32 -22.00 -26.87
N GLU A 27 -3.43 -21.17 -27.40
CA GLU A 27 -2.01 -21.14 -27.02
C GLU A 27 -1.84 -20.54 -25.62
N ARG A 28 -2.58 -19.46 -25.31
CA ARG A 28 -2.61 -18.88 -23.96
C ARG A 28 -3.14 -19.87 -22.93
N PHE A 29 -4.17 -20.62 -23.28
CA PHE A 29 -4.73 -21.67 -22.43
C PHE A 29 -3.71 -22.80 -22.16
N THR A 30 -3.04 -23.29 -23.19
CA THR A 30 -1.99 -24.31 -23.05
C THR A 30 -0.85 -23.81 -22.15
N LEU A 31 -0.36 -22.60 -22.43
CA LEU A 31 0.70 -21.99 -21.62
C LEU A 31 0.25 -21.77 -20.16
N ALA A 32 -0.98 -21.32 -19.94
CA ALA A 32 -1.53 -21.13 -18.60
C ALA A 32 -1.57 -22.45 -17.81
N ASN A 33 -1.94 -23.56 -18.45
CA ASN A 33 -1.90 -24.88 -17.80
C ASN A 33 -0.49 -25.31 -17.42
N GLU A 34 0.48 -25.11 -18.31
CA GLU A 34 1.88 -25.48 -18.05
C GLU A 34 2.47 -24.64 -16.90
N ILE A 35 2.27 -23.31 -16.94
CA ILE A 35 2.71 -22.42 -15.86
C ILE A 35 1.96 -22.76 -14.55
N ALA A 36 0.69 -23.12 -14.62
CA ALA A 36 -0.09 -23.49 -13.44
C ALA A 36 0.45 -24.76 -12.76
N VAL A 37 0.92 -25.75 -13.51
CA VAL A 37 1.59 -26.94 -12.95
C VAL A 37 2.88 -26.54 -12.23
N ILE A 38 3.67 -25.66 -12.82
CA ILE A 38 4.93 -25.19 -12.23
C ILE A 38 4.68 -24.37 -10.96
N ALA A 39 3.70 -23.45 -11.01
CA ALA A 39 3.34 -22.60 -9.88
C ALA A 39 2.96 -23.44 -8.65
N ARG A 40 2.10 -24.46 -8.83
CA ARG A 40 1.68 -25.34 -7.73
C ARG A 40 2.82 -26.16 -7.16
N ARG A 41 3.60 -26.83 -8.00
CA ARG A 41 4.77 -27.59 -7.54
C ARG A 41 5.76 -26.72 -6.77
N THR A 42 5.92 -25.48 -7.21
CA THR A 42 6.81 -24.53 -6.54
C THR A 42 6.22 -24.03 -5.22
N ALA A 43 4.89 -23.82 -5.15
CA ALA A 43 4.20 -23.50 -3.91
C ALA A 43 4.33 -24.64 -2.89
N ASP A 44 4.12 -25.90 -3.30
CA ASP A 44 4.28 -27.08 -2.45
C ASP A 44 5.73 -27.18 -1.93
N ALA A 45 6.72 -27.00 -2.81
CA ALA A 45 8.13 -27.02 -2.43
C ALA A 45 8.49 -25.87 -1.48
N LEU A 46 7.92 -24.68 -1.68
CA LEU A 46 8.11 -23.53 -0.81
C LEU A 46 7.49 -23.78 0.57
N ALA A 47 6.26 -24.30 0.62
CA ALA A 47 5.59 -24.64 1.87
C ALA A 47 6.41 -25.68 2.66
N HIS A 48 6.89 -26.72 1.98
CA HIS A 48 7.75 -27.73 2.61
C HIS A 48 9.08 -27.13 3.11
N ALA A 49 9.72 -26.26 2.32
CA ALA A 49 10.95 -25.60 2.72
C ALA A 49 10.75 -24.67 3.93
N ASP A 50 9.62 -23.97 4.00
CA ASP A 50 9.26 -23.08 5.12
C ASP A 50 9.16 -23.87 6.44
N GLU A 51 8.46 -25.01 6.42
CA GLU A 51 8.34 -25.91 7.58
C GLU A 51 9.71 -26.44 8.06
N HIS A 52 10.64 -26.68 7.14
CA HIS A 52 11.94 -27.30 7.42
C HIS A 52 13.10 -26.29 7.48
N ARG A 53 12.82 -24.98 7.48
CA ARG A 53 13.81 -23.88 7.43
C ARG A 53 14.83 -24.02 6.28
N GLY A 54 14.39 -24.55 5.15
CA GLY A 54 15.17 -24.66 3.91
C GLY A 54 15.30 -23.34 3.16
N PRO A 55 16.01 -23.31 2.01
CA PRO A 55 16.18 -22.10 1.21
C PRO A 55 14.86 -21.71 0.51
N THR A 56 14.13 -20.76 1.10
CA THR A 56 12.82 -20.30 0.60
C THR A 56 12.92 -19.30 -0.56
N THR A 57 14.05 -18.61 -0.72
CA THR A 57 14.19 -17.49 -1.67
C THR A 57 14.11 -17.91 -3.14
N ALA A 58 14.71 -19.04 -3.51
CA ALA A 58 14.68 -19.53 -4.90
C ALA A 58 13.27 -19.99 -5.30
N HIS A 59 12.60 -20.76 -4.44
CA HIS A 59 11.22 -21.19 -4.67
C HIS A 59 10.26 -20.00 -4.70
N ALA A 60 10.40 -19.03 -3.79
CA ALA A 60 9.61 -17.81 -3.81
C ALA A 60 9.82 -16.99 -5.10
N ALA A 61 11.04 -16.91 -5.63
CA ALA A 61 11.31 -16.20 -6.87
C ALA A 61 10.69 -16.90 -8.10
N VAL A 62 10.76 -18.23 -8.19
CA VAL A 62 10.09 -18.99 -9.26
C VAL A 62 8.58 -18.88 -9.15
N LEU A 63 8.02 -19.05 -7.94
CA LEU A 63 6.59 -18.91 -7.68
C LEU A 63 6.11 -17.51 -8.07
N GLY A 64 6.85 -16.47 -7.68
CA GLY A 64 6.46 -15.10 -8.00
C GLY A 64 6.44 -14.82 -9.51
N ARG A 65 7.42 -15.32 -10.26
CA ARG A 65 7.43 -15.21 -11.73
C ARG A 65 6.26 -15.99 -12.36
N ALA A 66 5.97 -17.19 -11.87
CA ALA A 66 4.86 -17.99 -12.34
C ALA A 66 3.51 -17.32 -12.04
N ALA A 67 3.32 -16.80 -10.83
CA ALA A 67 2.10 -16.11 -10.43
C ALA A 67 1.84 -14.83 -11.23
N LEU A 68 2.88 -14.03 -11.44
CA LEU A 68 2.79 -12.84 -12.31
C LEU A 68 2.38 -13.23 -13.73
N THR A 69 3.02 -14.26 -14.29
CA THR A 69 2.70 -14.78 -15.63
C THR A 69 1.25 -15.26 -15.71
N LEU A 70 0.78 -16.06 -14.75
CA LEU A 70 -0.63 -16.50 -14.69
C LEU A 70 -1.58 -15.30 -14.66
N SER A 71 -1.28 -14.28 -13.86
CA SER A 71 -2.12 -13.08 -13.79
C SER A 71 -2.24 -12.37 -15.14
N MET A 72 -1.24 -12.48 -16.02
CA MET A 72 -1.22 -11.85 -17.34
C MET A 72 -1.87 -12.68 -18.45
N LEU A 73 -1.94 -14.00 -18.31
CA LEU A 73 -2.51 -14.87 -19.34
C LEU A 73 -4.03 -14.80 -19.46
N ARG A 74 -4.71 -14.17 -18.47
CA ARG A 74 -6.15 -13.80 -18.48
C ARG A 74 -7.05 -14.96 -18.89
N GLY A 75 -7.25 -15.90 -17.97
CA GLY A 75 -8.10 -17.06 -18.19
C GLY A 75 -8.50 -17.75 -16.88
N GLU A 76 -9.58 -18.54 -16.95
CA GLU A 76 -10.15 -19.22 -15.79
C GLU A 76 -9.15 -20.14 -15.09
N VAL A 77 -8.36 -20.91 -15.85
CA VAL A 77 -7.28 -21.76 -15.30
C VAL A 77 -6.29 -20.95 -14.47
N ALA A 78 -5.93 -19.76 -14.93
CA ALA A 78 -4.97 -18.91 -14.27
C ALA A 78 -5.54 -18.37 -12.96
N ARG A 79 -6.77 -17.83 -13.00
CA ARG A 79 -7.49 -17.34 -11.80
C ARG A 79 -7.67 -18.46 -10.77
N SER A 80 -8.22 -19.59 -11.16
CA SER A 80 -8.49 -20.73 -10.26
C SER A 80 -7.20 -21.31 -9.67
N THR A 81 -6.10 -21.31 -10.43
CA THR A 81 -4.80 -21.74 -9.90
C THR A 81 -4.26 -20.75 -8.88
N LEU A 82 -4.31 -19.44 -9.14
CA LEU A 82 -3.82 -18.44 -8.21
C LEU A 82 -4.61 -18.43 -6.90
N ILE A 83 -5.94 -18.56 -6.96
CA ILE A 83 -6.80 -18.66 -5.77
C ILE A 83 -6.46 -19.92 -4.97
N ARG A 84 -6.31 -21.08 -5.64
CA ARG A 84 -5.90 -22.29 -4.93
C ARG A 84 -4.52 -22.16 -4.25
N ILE A 85 -3.56 -21.47 -4.88
CA ILE A 85 -2.27 -21.20 -4.23
C ILE A 85 -2.44 -20.25 -3.04
N ALA A 86 -3.39 -19.30 -3.10
CA ALA A 86 -3.71 -18.42 -1.99
C ALA A 86 -4.39 -19.13 -0.82
N GLU A 87 -5.12 -20.23 -1.08
CA GLU A 87 -5.72 -21.12 -0.08
C GLU A 87 -4.70 -22.00 0.67
N GLU A 88 -3.44 -22.06 0.20
CA GLU A 88 -2.38 -22.80 0.87
C GLU A 88 -2.11 -22.25 2.27
N ARG A 89 -1.79 -23.14 3.22
CA ARG A 89 -1.60 -22.74 4.63
C ARG A 89 -0.30 -22.00 4.91
N SER A 90 0.72 -22.18 4.09
CA SER A 90 2.04 -21.60 4.35
C SER A 90 2.04 -20.09 4.15
N TYR A 91 2.42 -19.35 5.20
CA TYR A 91 2.66 -17.91 5.14
C TYR A 91 3.68 -17.54 4.06
N ALA A 92 4.75 -18.33 3.89
CA ALA A 92 5.76 -18.06 2.88
C ALA A 92 5.18 -18.09 1.45
N VAL A 93 4.26 -19.01 1.16
CA VAL A 93 3.55 -19.10 -0.13
C VAL A 93 2.67 -17.87 -0.34
N LYS A 94 1.81 -17.53 0.64
CA LYS A 94 0.90 -16.38 0.54
C LYS A 94 1.66 -15.06 0.41
N SER A 95 2.72 -14.88 1.20
CA SER A 95 3.58 -13.69 1.17
C SER A 95 4.29 -13.55 -0.18
N ALA A 96 4.84 -14.65 -0.73
CA ALA A 96 5.45 -14.64 -2.05
C ALA A 96 4.42 -14.30 -3.15
N LEU A 97 3.20 -14.84 -3.04
CA LEU A 97 2.11 -14.57 -3.97
C LEU A 97 1.69 -13.10 -3.95
N ALA A 98 1.42 -12.52 -2.76
CA ALA A 98 1.07 -11.11 -2.61
C ALA A 98 2.18 -10.19 -3.17
N ARG A 99 3.46 -10.49 -2.86
CA ARG A 99 4.60 -9.71 -3.37
C ARG A 99 4.72 -9.78 -4.89
N ALA A 100 4.48 -10.94 -5.48
CA ALA A 100 4.51 -11.12 -6.93
C ALA A 100 3.42 -10.31 -7.64
N LEU A 101 2.27 -10.17 -7.00
CA LEU A 101 1.11 -9.45 -7.54
C LEU A 101 1.09 -7.96 -7.18
N ARG A 102 2.11 -7.44 -6.48
CA ARG A 102 2.23 -6.03 -6.03
C ARG A 102 1.96 -4.99 -7.13
N GLU A 103 2.37 -5.27 -8.36
CA GLU A 103 2.23 -4.33 -9.49
C GLU A 103 1.20 -4.80 -10.52
N THR A 104 0.36 -5.77 -10.16
CA THR A 104 -0.62 -6.31 -11.08
C THR A 104 -1.67 -5.27 -11.47
N LYS A 105 -2.01 -5.26 -12.75
CA LYS A 105 -3.11 -4.46 -13.30
C LYS A 105 -4.26 -5.34 -13.81
N THR A 106 -4.15 -6.65 -13.67
CA THR A 106 -5.10 -7.61 -14.22
C THR A 106 -6.19 -7.95 -13.21
N ALA A 107 -7.37 -8.30 -13.70
CA ALA A 107 -8.50 -8.65 -12.84
C ALA A 107 -8.20 -9.90 -11.99
N GLU A 108 -7.45 -10.85 -12.53
CA GLU A 108 -7.04 -12.08 -11.86
C GLU A 108 -6.10 -11.80 -10.70
N GLY A 109 -5.06 -10.99 -10.92
CA GLY A 109 -4.13 -10.60 -9.85
C GLY A 109 -4.82 -9.80 -8.75
N ARG A 110 -5.69 -8.84 -9.14
CA ARG A 110 -6.50 -8.07 -8.19
C ARG A 110 -7.43 -8.95 -7.36
N SER A 111 -8.09 -9.92 -7.98
CA SER A 111 -8.99 -10.86 -7.29
C SER A 111 -8.28 -11.65 -6.19
N VAL A 112 -7.03 -12.06 -6.45
CA VAL A 112 -6.21 -12.78 -5.48
C VAL A 112 -5.78 -11.86 -4.34
N LEU A 113 -5.39 -10.62 -4.63
CA LEU A 113 -5.06 -9.65 -3.57
C LEU A 113 -6.26 -9.33 -2.68
N VAL A 114 -7.46 -9.21 -3.26
CA VAL A 114 -8.72 -9.07 -2.50
C VAL A 114 -8.95 -10.29 -1.61
N TYR A 115 -8.77 -11.50 -2.15
CA TYR A 115 -8.91 -12.72 -1.35
C TYR A 115 -7.95 -12.73 -0.15
N LEU A 116 -6.69 -12.35 -0.34
CA LEU A 116 -5.69 -12.30 0.71
C LEU A 116 -5.91 -11.19 1.75
N LEU A 117 -6.80 -10.22 1.51
CA LEU A 117 -7.16 -9.22 2.53
C LEU A 117 -7.94 -9.83 3.71
N SER A 118 -8.65 -10.93 3.47
CA SER A 118 -9.41 -11.66 4.50
C SER A 118 -8.60 -12.72 5.22
N ASP A 119 -7.30 -12.84 4.92
CA ASP A 119 -6.41 -13.85 5.49
C ASP A 119 -5.42 -13.20 6.46
N ASP A 120 -5.56 -13.47 7.76
CA ASP A 120 -4.78 -12.80 8.82
C ASP A 120 -3.25 -12.89 8.62
N ASP A 121 -2.77 -14.02 8.07
CA ASP A 121 -1.35 -14.23 7.84
C ASP A 121 -0.84 -13.37 6.66
N ALA A 122 -1.66 -13.19 5.63
CA ALA A 122 -1.27 -12.54 4.37
C ALA A 122 -1.76 -11.11 4.21
N GLN A 123 -2.70 -10.66 5.06
CA GLN A 123 -3.39 -9.38 4.95
C GLN A 123 -2.40 -8.21 4.85
N ALA A 124 -1.35 -8.21 5.68
CA ALA A 124 -0.35 -7.15 5.66
C ALA A 124 0.41 -7.07 4.32
N ASP A 125 0.82 -8.21 3.76
CA ASP A 125 1.49 -8.25 2.45
C ASP A 125 0.50 -7.87 1.32
N ALA A 126 -0.78 -8.23 1.44
CA ALA A 126 -1.84 -7.84 0.50
C ALA A 126 -2.10 -6.33 0.50
N ILE A 127 -2.26 -5.71 1.68
CA ILE A 127 -2.41 -4.25 1.81
C ILE A 127 -1.22 -3.51 1.17
N VAL A 128 0.00 -3.96 1.45
CA VAL A 128 1.23 -3.38 0.87
C VAL A 128 1.27 -3.57 -0.65
N ALA A 129 0.88 -4.75 -1.14
CA ALA A 129 0.80 -5.04 -2.56
C ALA A 129 -0.20 -4.12 -3.28
N ILE A 130 -1.42 -4.02 -2.76
CA ILE A 130 -2.47 -3.13 -3.27
C ILE A 130 -2.00 -1.67 -3.27
N GLY A 131 -1.33 -1.23 -2.19
CA GLY A 131 -0.80 0.13 -2.09
C GLY A 131 0.23 0.51 -3.16
N ALA A 132 0.91 -0.46 -3.76
CA ALA A 132 1.90 -0.21 -4.81
C ALA A 132 1.25 0.09 -6.17
N ALA A 133 0.09 -0.50 -6.46
CA ALA A 133 -0.69 -0.25 -7.66
C ALA A 133 -2.19 -0.27 -7.34
N PRO A 134 -2.73 0.74 -6.62
CA PRO A 134 -4.12 0.74 -6.22
C PRO A 134 -5.05 0.88 -7.43
N TRP A 135 -6.28 0.42 -7.27
CA TRP A 135 -7.36 0.60 -8.22
C TRP A 135 -8.60 1.13 -7.51
N PRO A 136 -9.39 2.03 -8.12
CA PRO A 136 -10.51 2.71 -7.47
C PRO A 136 -11.44 1.78 -6.67
N GLU A 137 -11.78 0.64 -7.27
CA GLU A 137 -12.78 -0.29 -6.75
C GLU A 137 -12.34 -1.01 -5.46
N ILE A 138 -11.05 -0.96 -5.09
CA ILE A 138 -10.54 -1.58 -3.85
C ILE A 138 -10.78 -0.74 -2.60
N LEU A 139 -11.10 0.55 -2.78
CA LEU A 139 -11.17 1.49 -1.66
C LEU A 139 -12.13 1.05 -0.54
N PRO A 140 -13.36 0.58 -0.83
CA PRO A 140 -14.26 0.11 0.22
C PRO A 140 -13.67 -1.04 1.04
N SER A 141 -13.06 -2.04 0.37
CA SER A 141 -12.45 -3.19 1.06
C SER A 141 -11.21 -2.80 1.88
N LEU A 142 -10.42 -1.81 1.43
CA LEU A 142 -9.31 -1.30 2.23
C LEU A 142 -9.80 -0.57 3.48
N ILE A 143 -10.89 0.19 3.37
CA ILE A 143 -11.50 0.88 4.52
C ILE A 143 -12.07 -0.15 5.51
N GLU A 144 -12.85 -1.13 5.02
CA GLU A 144 -13.41 -2.20 5.84
C GLU A 144 -12.32 -2.95 6.63
N VAL A 145 -11.23 -3.33 5.96
CA VAL A 145 -10.09 -3.98 6.63
C VAL A 145 -9.41 -3.03 7.63
N ALA A 146 -9.28 -1.74 7.28
CA ALA A 146 -8.69 -0.75 8.16
C ALA A 146 -9.52 -0.48 9.42
N GLU A 147 -10.84 -0.67 9.36
CA GLU A 147 -11.76 -0.53 10.50
C GLU A 147 -11.72 -1.75 11.44
N ALA A 148 -11.15 -2.88 11.01
CA ALA A 148 -11.09 -4.09 11.81
C ALA A 148 -10.11 -3.97 13.00
N ASP A 149 -8.94 -3.36 12.79
CA ASP A 149 -7.94 -3.14 13.84
C ASP A 149 -6.86 -2.09 13.49
N ASP A 150 -6.18 -1.56 14.51
CA ASP A 150 -5.17 -0.49 14.38
C ASP A 150 -3.93 -0.87 13.53
N ARG A 151 -3.56 -2.16 13.47
CA ARG A 151 -2.46 -2.63 12.63
C ARG A 151 -2.89 -2.55 11.17
N ALA A 152 -4.07 -3.04 10.83
CA ALA A 152 -4.64 -2.91 9.50
C ALA A 152 -4.81 -1.43 9.11
N ALA A 153 -5.36 -0.59 10.01
CA ALA A 153 -5.53 0.84 9.79
C ALA A 153 -4.21 1.55 9.43
N ARG A 154 -3.14 1.29 10.19
CA ARG A 154 -1.81 1.85 9.93
C ARG A 154 -1.24 1.43 8.58
N LEU A 155 -1.40 0.16 8.21
CA LEU A 155 -0.90 -0.36 6.93
C LEU A 155 -1.71 0.19 5.75
N ALA A 156 -3.03 0.32 5.91
CA ALA A 156 -3.98 0.71 4.87
C ALA A 156 -4.06 2.22 4.64
N ALA A 157 -3.68 3.06 5.62
CA ALA A 157 -3.77 4.52 5.51
C ALA A 157 -3.16 5.07 4.20
N ARG A 158 -1.94 4.63 3.84
CA ARG A 158 -1.27 5.07 2.60
C ARG A 158 -1.95 4.50 1.33
N PRO A 159 -2.24 3.19 1.23
CA PRO A 159 -3.06 2.63 0.15
C PRO A 159 -4.39 3.37 -0.06
N ILE A 160 -5.16 3.61 1.01
CA ILE A 160 -6.44 4.33 1.01
C ILE A 160 -6.24 5.74 0.44
N ALA A 161 -5.27 6.49 0.97
CA ALA A 161 -5.01 7.84 0.52
C ALA A 161 -4.60 7.92 -0.95
N ARG A 162 -3.74 6.99 -1.38
CA ARG A 162 -3.30 6.91 -2.77
C ARG A 162 -4.45 6.55 -3.70
N CYS A 163 -5.31 5.61 -3.31
CA CYS A 163 -6.49 5.24 -4.07
C CYS A 163 -7.41 6.45 -4.28
N GLY A 164 -7.81 7.10 -3.18
CA GLY A 164 -8.65 8.31 -3.22
C GLY A 164 -8.05 9.43 -4.08
N ALA A 165 -6.74 9.64 -4.03
CA ALA A 165 -6.07 10.68 -4.81
C ALA A 165 -6.02 10.40 -6.33
N THR A 166 -6.28 9.16 -6.77
CA THR A 166 -6.16 8.76 -8.19
C THR A 166 -7.48 8.33 -8.83
N ALA A 167 -8.55 8.15 -8.07
CA ALA A 167 -9.79 7.52 -8.52
C ALA A 167 -10.87 8.51 -8.96
N GLY A 168 -11.10 9.58 -8.20
CA GLY A 168 -12.20 10.52 -8.45
C GLY A 168 -12.61 11.29 -7.20
N ALA A 169 -13.56 12.21 -7.35
CA ALA A 169 -13.99 13.07 -6.23
C ALA A 169 -14.71 12.28 -5.11
N ALA A 170 -15.49 11.26 -5.47
CA ALA A 170 -16.19 10.42 -4.51
C ALA A 170 -15.21 9.61 -3.65
N GLU A 171 -14.23 8.98 -4.28
CA GLU A 171 -13.18 8.20 -3.62
C GLU A 171 -12.23 9.09 -2.83
N ALA A 172 -11.89 10.27 -3.34
CA ALA A 172 -11.12 11.27 -2.61
C ALA A 172 -11.84 11.70 -1.33
N ASN A 173 -13.15 11.94 -1.40
CA ASN A 173 -13.95 12.28 -0.21
C ASN A 173 -14.03 11.12 0.79
N ALA A 174 -14.25 9.89 0.32
CA ALA A 174 -14.30 8.71 1.19
C ALA A 174 -12.94 8.47 1.89
N ALA A 175 -11.84 8.50 1.13
CA ALA A 175 -10.49 8.36 1.68
C ALA A 175 -10.16 9.49 2.66
N ALA A 176 -10.49 10.74 2.32
CA ALA A 176 -10.26 11.87 3.21
C ALA A 176 -11.06 11.75 4.50
N SER A 177 -12.35 11.40 4.42
CA SER A 177 -13.23 11.21 5.59
C SER A 177 -12.63 10.19 6.55
N PHE A 178 -12.32 8.99 6.03
CA PHE A 178 -11.69 7.94 6.82
C PHE A 178 -10.39 8.44 7.47
N LEU A 179 -9.46 9.01 6.69
CA LEU A 179 -8.16 9.42 7.22
C LEU A 179 -8.24 10.55 8.24
N PHE A 180 -9.20 11.47 8.11
CA PHE A 180 -9.41 12.52 9.11
C PHE A 180 -10.00 11.98 10.41
N GLU A 181 -10.87 10.96 10.34
CA GLU A 181 -11.37 10.24 11.52
C GLU A 181 -10.24 9.51 12.24
N GLN A 182 -9.32 8.88 11.49
CA GLN A 182 -8.14 8.21 12.06
C GLN A 182 -7.15 9.17 12.76
N LEU A 183 -7.35 10.49 12.69
CA LEU A 183 -6.57 11.44 13.49
C LEU A 183 -7.03 11.51 14.96
N ASP A 184 -8.16 10.90 15.31
CA ASP A 184 -8.61 10.73 16.71
C ASP A 184 -7.96 9.53 17.42
N ASP A 185 -7.36 8.61 16.65
CA ASP A 185 -6.76 7.39 17.18
C ASP A 185 -5.24 7.55 17.36
N ASP A 186 -4.78 7.56 18.62
CA ASP A 186 -3.36 7.67 18.97
C ASP A 186 -2.48 6.57 18.34
N ALA A 187 -3.02 5.38 18.09
CA ALA A 187 -2.29 4.28 17.47
C ALA A 187 -2.09 4.50 15.96
N VAL A 188 -2.99 5.22 15.30
CA VAL A 188 -3.05 5.35 13.83
C VAL A 188 -2.70 6.75 13.33
N VAL A 189 -2.78 7.77 14.19
CA VAL A 189 -2.67 9.20 13.84
C VAL A 189 -1.46 9.54 12.99
N ILE A 190 -0.29 8.94 13.26
CA ILE A 190 0.94 9.20 12.49
C ILE A 190 0.82 8.66 11.07
N ALA A 191 0.25 7.46 10.89
CA ALA A 191 0.08 6.85 9.58
C ALA A 191 -0.97 7.60 8.75
N ALA A 192 -2.08 7.99 9.38
CA ALA A 192 -3.11 8.83 8.76
C ALA A 192 -2.54 10.18 8.33
N ALA A 193 -1.77 10.84 9.19
CA ALA A 193 -1.12 12.10 8.87
C ALA A 193 -0.07 11.99 7.76
N ASP A 194 0.80 10.96 7.75
CA ASP A 194 1.74 10.72 6.65
C ASP A 194 0.99 10.56 5.31
N ALA A 195 -0.10 9.80 5.33
CA ALA A 195 -0.92 9.55 4.15
C ALA A 195 -1.59 10.85 3.62
N LEU A 196 -2.22 11.61 4.52
CA LEU A 196 -2.82 12.93 4.25
C LEU A 196 -1.79 13.94 3.73
N VAL A 197 -0.60 14.01 4.31
CA VAL A 197 0.46 14.92 3.87
C VAL A 197 0.94 14.60 2.45
N ARG A 198 1.07 13.31 2.13
CA ARG A 198 1.52 12.89 0.79
C ARG A 198 0.48 13.18 -0.28
N TYR A 199 -0.75 12.70 -0.05
CA TYR A 199 -1.78 12.60 -1.09
C TYR A 199 -2.92 13.61 -0.92
N GLY A 200 -3.05 14.24 0.25
CA GLY A 200 -4.19 15.08 0.59
C GLY A 200 -4.35 16.33 -0.26
N ALA A 201 -3.32 16.76 -1.00
CA ALA A 201 -3.47 17.84 -2.00
C ALA A 201 -4.54 17.52 -3.08
N ALA A 202 -4.84 16.23 -3.30
CA ALA A 202 -5.91 15.79 -4.19
C ALA A 202 -7.29 15.75 -3.50
N PHE A 203 -7.36 15.93 -2.18
CA PHE A 203 -8.62 15.82 -1.42
C PHE A 203 -9.36 17.16 -1.40
N PRO A 204 -10.65 17.19 -1.78
CA PRO A 204 -11.47 18.39 -1.67
C PRO A 204 -11.50 18.95 -0.24
N GLY A 205 -11.31 20.26 -0.10
CA GLY A 205 -11.42 20.93 1.21
C GLY A 205 -10.28 20.63 2.20
N VAL A 206 -9.22 19.94 1.80
CA VAL A 206 -8.11 19.54 2.70
C VAL A 206 -7.50 20.73 3.45
N GLU A 207 -7.39 21.89 2.79
CA GLU A 207 -6.78 23.08 3.39
C GLU A 207 -7.67 23.66 4.49
N GLU A 208 -8.98 23.77 4.23
CA GLU A 208 -9.94 24.24 5.22
C GLU A 208 -9.95 23.33 6.44
N GLN A 209 -9.97 22.01 6.20
CA GLN A 209 -9.93 21.02 7.27
C GLN A 209 -8.62 21.12 8.06
N ALA A 210 -7.47 21.25 7.39
CA ALA A 210 -6.18 21.44 8.06
C ALA A 210 -6.16 22.70 8.93
N ARG A 211 -6.75 23.82 8.47
CA ARG A 211 -6.88 25.05 9.27
C ARG A 211 -7.77 24.87 10.50
N ARG A 212 -8.79 24.00 10.45
CA ARG A 212 -9.60 23.64 11.61
C ARG A 212 -8.77 22.83 12.61
N LEU A 213 -8.02 21.83 12.14
CA LEU A 213 -7.19 20.98 12.99
C LEU A 213 -6.10 21.75 13.77
N VAL A 214 -5.54 22.84 13.20
CA VAL A 214 -4.56 23.68 13.90
C VAL A 214 -5.12 24.34 15.18
N LYS A 215 -6.45 24.42 15.33
CA LYS A 215 -7.10 24.97 16.52
C LYS A 215 -7.25 23.97 17.66
N GLU A 216 -7.00 22.69 17.40
CA GLU A 216 -7.05 21.62 18.39
C GLU A 216 -5.84 21.67 19.33
N ASP A 217 -5.96 21.01 20.49
CA ASP A 217 -4.93 20.93 21.54
C ASP A 217 -4.38 19.49 21.71
N ASN A 218 -4.43 18.70 20.64
CA ASN A 218 -4.07 17.28 20.59
C ASN A 218 -3.17 16.99 19.36
N PRO A 219 -2.78 15.73 19.07
CA PRO A 219 -1.96 15.38 17.91
C PRO A 219 -2.51 15.90 16.56
N LYS A 220 -3.82 16.14 16.45
CA LYS A 220 -4.43 16.74 15.25
C LYS A 220 -3.88 18.12 14.93
N ARG A 221 -3.52 18.91 15.95
CA ARG A 221 -2.84 20.20 15.77
C ARG A 221 -1.59 20.05 14.91
N MET A 222 -0.76 19.07 15.25
CA MET A 222 0.48 18.79 14.53
C MET A 222 0.21 18.25 13.13
N ALA A 223 -0.82 17.40 12.98
CA ALA A 223 -1.28 16.94 11.67
C ALA A 223 -1.70 18.12 10.79
N GLY A 224 -2.53 19.04 11.30
CA GLY A 224 -2.99 20.24 10.60
C GLY A 224 -1.85 21.16 10.17
N LEU A 225 -0.88 21.41 11.04
CA LEU A 225 0.32 22.20 10.69
C LEU A 225 1.15 21.51 9.59
N CYS A 226 1.36 20.20 9.67
CA CYS A 226 2.08 19.44 8.63
C CYS A 226 1.33 19.42 7.30
N LEU A 227 0.02 19.23 7.35
CA LEU A 227 -0.86 19.29 6.18
C LEU A 227 -0.72 20.64 5.48
N LEU A 228 -0.85 21.75 6.21
CA LEU A 228 -0.69 23.09 5.63
C LEU A 228 0.72 23.29 5.07
N ALA A 229 1.76 22.86 5.79
CA ALA A 229 3.14 22.92 5.29
C ALA A 229 3.31 22.12 3.99
N ALA A 230 2.57 21.02 3.81
CA ALA A 230 2.68 20.13 2.66
C ALA A 230 1.81 20.52 1.45
N THR A 231 0.66 21.13 1.67
CA THR A 231 -0.34 21.40 0.63
C THR A 231 -0.37 22.86 0.19
N THR A 232 0.25 23.76 0.94
CA THR A 232 0.24 25.20 0.65
C THR A 232 1.63 25.77 0.43
N ALA A 233 1.71 26.85 -0.34
CA ALA A 233 2.94 27.63 -0.53
C ALA A 233 3.23 28.58 0.66
N MET A 234 2.70 28.29 1.86
CA MET A 234 2.85 29.17 3.01
C MET A 234 4.31 29.30 3.44
N ASP A 235 4.74 30.53 3.65
CA ASP A 235 6.06 30.81 4.19
C ASP A 235 6.16 30.40 5.67
N ALA A 236 7.39 30.38 6.18
CA ALA A 236 7.65 30.00 7.57
C ALA A 236 7.03 31.00 8.57
N ALA A 237 6.81 32.26 8.18
CA ALA A 237 6.22 33.28 9.04
C ALA A 237 4.72 33.04 9.26
N THR A 238 4.01 32.68 8.20
CA THR A 238 2.57 32.40 8.25
C THR A 238 2.31 31.08 8.97
N LEU A 239 3.13 30.05 8.74
CA LEU A 239 3.05 28.80 9.49
C LEU A 239 3.33 29.01 10.98
N ARG A 240 4.28 29.88 11.33
CA ARG A 240 4.54 30.32 12.72
C ARG A 240 3.35 31.03 13.33
N ALA A 241 2.74 31.96 12.61
CA ALA A 241 1.57 32.70 13.09
C ALA A 241 0.41 31.75 13.41
N LEU A 242 0.20 30.74 12.56
CA LEU A 242 -0.80 29.69 12.80
C LEU A 242 -0.44 28.76 13.97
N ALA A 243 0.82 28.38 14.10
CA ALA A 243 1.29 27.57 15.22
C ALA A 243 1.13 28.29 16.57
N GLY A 244 1.10 29.63 16.57
CA GLY A 244 0.87 30.44 17.77
C GLY A 244 2.05 30.42 18.74
N PRO A 245 1.86 30.90 19.98
CA PRO A 245 2.90 30.85 21.01
C PRO A 245 3.19 29.40 21.42
N LYS A 246 4.48 29.07 21.63
CA LYS A 246 4.93 27.75 22.11
C LYS A 246 4.26 27.43 23.45
N ARG A 247 3.48 26.34 23.51
CA ARG A 247 2.99 25.76 24.75
C ARG A 247 3.87 24.58 25.15
N GLU A 248 3.94 24.29 26.44
CA GLU A 248 4.72 23.14 26.96
C GLU A 248 4.19 21.81 26.40
N THR A 249 2.86 21.69 26.26
CA THR A 249 2.20 20.55 25.62
C THR A 249 2.58 20.38 24.15
N ASP A 250 2.85 21.48 23.43
CA ASP A 250 3.22 21.45 22.02
C ASP A 250 4.60 20.82 21.82
N GLU A 251 5.54 21.01 22.75
CA GLU A 251 6.88 20.42 22.64
C GLU A 251 6.81 18.89 22.73
N ARG A 252 6.09 18.37 23.73
CA ARG A 252 5.90 16.92 23.88
C ARG A 252 5.18 16.32 22.67
N LEU A 253 4.10 16.97 22.22
CA LEU A 253 3.33 16.53 21.04
C LEU A 253 4.15 16.61 19.75
N ALA A 254 4.93 17.68 19.56
CA ALA A 254 5.82 17.82 18.42
C ALA A 254 6.87 16.70 18.40
N HIS A 255 7.49 16.39 19.54
CA HIS A 255 8.46 15.30 19.65
C HIS A 255 7.84 13.93 19.35
N SER A 256 6.66 13.61 19.90
CA SER A 256 6.02 12.30 19.66
C SER A 256 5.51 12.16 18.22
N PHE A 257 5.00 13.24 17.62
CA PHE A 257 4.33 13.21 16.33
C PHE A 257 5.26 13.48 15.14
N LEU A 258 6.10 14.51 15.22
CA LEU A 258 6.93 14.94 14.08
C LEU A 258 8.18 14.09 13.92
N ARG A 259 8.74 13.55 15.00
CA ARG A 259 9.98 12.75 14.93
C ARG A 259 9.81 11.50 14.05
N PRO A 260 8.75 10.68 14.17
CA PRO A 260 8.50 9.56 13.27
C PRO A 260 8.34 10.01 11.80
N LEU A 261 7.63 11.12 11.54
CA LEU A 261 7.46 11.65 10.19
C LEU A 261 8.79 12.13 9.57
N ARG A 262 9.70 12.68 10.37
CA ARG A 262 11.04 13.10 9.94
C ARG A 262 11.98 11.93 9.65
N ALA A 263 11.90 10.87 10.47
CA ALA A 263 12.74 9.69 10.31
C ALA A 263 12.26 8.79 9.17
N ASP A 264 10.98 8.40 9.20
CA ASP A 264 10.44 7.29 8.40
C ASP A 264 9.39 7.75 7.37
N GLY A 265 8.96 9.01 7.45
CA GLY A 265 8.06 9.60 6.47
C GLY A 265 8.68 9.70 5.07
N GLY A 266 7.83 9.98 4.09
CA GLY A 266 8.26 10.18 2.70
C GLY A 266 8.93 11.52 2.51
N PRO A 267 9.57 11.78 1.35
CA PRO A 267 10.24 13.06 1.09
C PRO A 267 9.36 14.27 1.42
N LYS A 268 8.11 14.28 0.94
CA LYS A 268 7.13 15.33 1.22
C LYS A 268 6.72 15.41 2.70
N ALA A 269 6.56 14.28 3.37
CA ALA A 269 6.20 14.25 4.79
C ALA A 269 7.34 14.69 5.70
N ARG A 270 8.57 14.29 5.38
CA ARG A 270 9.79 14.76 6.06
C ARG A 270 9.94 16.26 5.91
N GLU A 271 9.82 16.78 4.68
CA GLU A 271 9.92 18.22 4.42
C GLU A 271 8.85 19.01 5.19
N ALA A 272 7.60 18.55 5.14
CA ALA A 272 6.50 19.17 5.88
C ALA A 272 6.74 19.14 7.40
N ALA A 273 7.17 18.00 7.94
CA ALA A 273 7.48 17.85 9.35
C ALA A 273 8.66 18.74 9.79
N GLU A 274 9.70 18.89 8.96
CA GLU A 274 10.82 19.82 9.19
C GLU A 274 10.37 21.28 9.18
N ARG A 275 9.51 21.67 8.23
CA ARG A 275 8.94 23.02 8.18
C ARG A 275 8.11 23.31 9.42
N THR A 276 7.28 22.36 9.86
CA THR A 276 6.50 22.46 11.09
C THR A 276 7.40 22.53 12.33
N TRP A 277 8.44 21.70 12.42
CA TRP A 277 9.42 21.70 13.51
C TRP A 277 10.06 23.08 13.70
N ARG A 278 10.52 23.68 12.59
CA ARG A 278 11.12 25.02 12.59
C ARG A 278 10.11 26.10 12.93
N ALA A 279 8.87 25.97 12.49
CA ALA A 279 7.81 26.92 12.83
C ALA A 279 7.50 26.90 14.34
N LEU A 280 7.54 25.73 14.98
CA LEU A 280 7.34 25.60 16.42
C LEU A 280 8.55 26.07 17.26
N LYS A 281 9.66 26.48 16.61
CA LYS A 281 10.94 26.83 17.27
C LYS A 281 11.46 25.69 18.17
N MET A 282 11.29 24.45 17.71
CA MET A 282 11.86 23.29 18.39
C MET A 282 13.38 23.24 18.12
N ALA A 283 14.14 22.95 19.17
CA ALA A 283 15.60 22.82 19.11
C ALA A 283 16.04 21.52 18.40
#